data_AF-A0A3C1FFN3-F1
#
_entry.id   AF-A0A3C1FFN3-F1
#
_cell.length_a   1.000
_cell.length_b   1.000
_cell.length_c   1.000
_cell.angle_alpha   90.00
_cell.angle_beta   90.00
_cell.angle_gamma   90.00
#
_symmetry.space_group_name_H-M   'P 1'
#
loop_
_entity.id
_entity.type
_entity.pdbx_description
1 polymer ?
#
loop_
_entity_poly.entity_id
_entity_poly.type
_entity_poly.pdbx_seq_one_letter_code
_entity_poly.pdbx_strand_id
1 'polypeptide(L)'
;MAATNLVLAIRPDAVDLDRPFSMAVSKSGVPTVGLGRLALILERGPNPALTHLAWSEASGFTTLDRILRFSEIVRLPEPVPLPSAMTELSAAQRRDFAKSIKSMERAIALTEAVSNKVRMALRRLVGDSLLQRARPLRARIGGAAGHEIIEDQIDALSTALRCSGMDLTLLDQARPSADQLGVLASLQGATEMHLIAHDARKTWPALPEIPNANIQSHVFNDRGNLLHVMDVNATPVETATGVDLLYYNDRYKSFVGVQYKRAADHDQATLAHLDERFIAQLGRMSAFDSLTASASTSLGYRTLAATTFVKLAHTSATATRTSGLVDGPYIPATYLSHLYEDGELIGPRGGRSITYDNLKRWMPKTVFAEMVQYGWAGSTGVTRDRLDQWISEATAQNRSVIAAVYQPRVGSRIAPRS
;
A
#
# COMPACT_ATOMS: atom_id res chain seq x y z
N MET A 1 -9.60 -21.08 8.39
CA MET A 1 -9.57 -19.85 9.21
C MET A 1 -8.70 -20.14 10.43
N ALA A 2 -7.56 -19.48 10.62
CA ALA A 2 -6.89 -19.55 11.92
C ALA A 2 -7.76 -18.77 12.92
N ALA A 3 -8.32 -19.49 13.90
CA ALA A 3 -9.20 -18.96 14.93
C ALA A 3 -8.42 -18.03 15.87
N THR A 4 -8.24 -16.78 15.46
CA THR A 4 -7.65 -15.76 16.31
C THR A 4 -8.72 -15.15 17.20
N ASN A 5 -8.44 -15.05 18.49
CA ASN A 5 -9.28 -14.36 19.46
C ASN A 5 -9.51 -12.89 19.08
N LEU A 6 -10.71 -12.36 19.32
CA LEU A 6 -10.98 -10.92 19.18
C LEU A 6 -10.32 -10.14 20.32
N VAL A 7 -9.96 -8.89 20.05
CA VAL A 7 -9.59 -7.92 21.10
C VAL A 7 -10.74 -6.95 21.28
N LEU A 8 -11.14 -6.69 22.53
CA LEU A 8 -12.04 -5.59 22.87
C LEU A 8 -11.19 -4.50 23.51
N ALA A 9 -11.22 -3.28 22.95
CA ALA A 9 -10.45 -2.15 23.43
C ALA A 9 -11.38 -0.98 23.73
N ILE A 10 -11.12 -0.26 24.82
CA ILE A 10 -11.86 0.97 25.16
C ILE A 10 -11.35 2.08 24.25
N ARG A 11 -12.28 2.90 23.76
CA ARG A 11 -11.97 4.14 23.04
C ARG A 11 -11.08 5.02 23.91
N PRO A 12 -9.82 5.31 23.50
CA PRO A 12 -8.96 6.23 24.23
C PRO A 12 -9.47 7.67 24.12
N ASP A 13 -9.33 8.42 25.21
CA ASP A 13 -9.67 9.84 25.26
C ASP A 13 -8.68 10.66 24.40
N ALA A 14 -9.18 11.70 23.73
CA ALA A 14 -8.39 12.65 22.94
C ALA A 14 -7.55 12.06 21.77
N VAL A 15 -7.92 10.87 21.26
CA VAL A 15 -7.29 10.28 20.06
C VAL A 15 -8.24 10.37 18.85
N ASP A 16 -7.70 10.83 17.72
CA ASP A 16 -8.36 10.71 16.43
C ASP A 16 -8.36 9.24 15.99
N LEU A 17 -9.50 8.58 16.16
CA LEU A 17 -9.68 7.16 15.82
C LEU A 17 -9.72 6.88 14.32
N ASP A 18 -9.76 7.91 13.47
CA ASP A 18 -9.69 7.70 12.02
C ASP A 18 -8.23 7.48 11.55
N ARG A 19 -7.25 7.52 12.47
CA ARG A 19 -5.82 7.31 12.20
C ARG A 19 -5.23 6.20 13.06
N PRO A 20 -4.19 5.48 12.58
CA PRO A 20 -3.51 4.47 13.38
C PRO A 20 -2.99 5.05 14.70
N PHE A 21 -3.15 4.31 15.79
CA PHE A 21 -2.71 4.72 17.12
C PHE A 21 -2.12 3.54 17.89
N SER A 22 -1.40 3.85 18.96
CA SER A 22 -0.83 2.83 19.86
C SER A 22 -1.36 3.02 21.27
N MET A 23 -1.56 1.91 21.98
CA MET A 23 -2.04 1.90 23.35
C MET A 23 -1.27 0.87 24.17
N ALA A 24 -0.75 1.30 25.32
CA ALA A 24 -0.17 0.40 26.31
C ALA A 24 -1.29 -0.35 27.06
N VAL A 25 -1.16 -1.67 27.16
CA VAL A 25 -2.10 -2.57 27.83
C VAL A 25 -1.34 -3.56 28.73
N SER A 26 -1.98 -3.97 29.82
CA SER A 26 -1.41 -4.95 30.73
C SER A 26 -1.12 -6.29 30.05
N LYS A 27 0.03 -6.89 30.35
CA LYS A 27 0.45 -8.20 29.82
C LYS A 27 -0.55 -9.32 30.10
N SER A 28 -1.27 -9.26 31.22
CA SER A 28 -2.28 -10.26 31.60
C SER A 28 -3.59 -10.12 30.83
N GLY A 29 -3.91 -8.92 30.32
CA GLY A 29 -5.17 -8.64 29.63
C GLY A 29 -5.22 -9.13 28.18
N VAL A 30 -4.08 -9.16 27.49
CA VAL A 30 -4.00 -9.59 26.08
C VAL A 30 -2.79 -10.52 25.89
N PRO A 31 -2.98 -11.86 25.86
CA PRO A 31 -1.88 -12.81 25.63
C PRO A 31 -1.32 -12.65 24.22
N THR A 32 -0.05 -13.04 24.05
CA THR A 32 0.84 -12.81 22.90
C THR A 32 0.07 -12.69 21.59
N VAL A 33 0.00 -11.46 21.07
CA VAL A 33 -0.63 -11.17 19.80
C VAL A 33 0.47 -11.37 18.76
N GLY A 34 0.51 -12.56 18.16
CA GLY A 34 1.39 -12.86 17.03
C GLY A 34 0.94 -12.08 15.78
N LEU A 35 0.53 -12.80 14.73
CA LEU A 35 0.13 -12.30 13.40
C LEU A 35 -1.03 -11.26 13.33
N GLY A 36 -1.39 -10.61 14.45
CA GLY A 36 -2.44 -9.61 14.57
C GLY A 36 -3.85 -10.20 14.79
N ARG A 37 -4.77 -9.37 15.29
CA ARG A 37 -6.16 -9.75 15.65
C ARG A 37 -7.14 -8.61 15.34
N LEU A 38 -8.36 -8.97 14.93
CA LEU A 38 -9.45 -8.00 14.83
C LEU A 38 -9.79 -7.47 16.24
N ALA A 39 -9.80 -6.15 16.35
CA ALA A 39 -10.15 -5.38 17.53
C ALA A 39 -11.50 -4.67 17.34
N LEU A 40 -12.27 -4.65 18.42
CA LEU A 40 -13.53 -3.92 18.54
C LEU A 40 -13.29 -2.72 19.46
N ILE A 41 -13.55 -1.51 18.98
CA ILE A 41 -13.40 -0.28 19.78
C ILE A 41 -14.74 0.04 20.45
N LEU A 42 -14.73 -0.05 21.78
CA LEU A 42 -15.87 0.15 22.66
C LEU A 42 -15.85 1.58 23.21
N GLU A 43 -16.93 2.32 22.96
CA GLU A 43 -17.22 3.55 23.66
C GLU A 43 -17.94 3.23 24.97
N ARG A 44 -17.36 3.70 26.09
CA ARG A 44 -17.96 3.56 27.41
C ARG A 44 -18.94 4.69 27.67
N GLY A 45 -20.03 4.36 28.35
CA GLY A 45 -21.09 5.30 28.69
C GLY A 45 -22.28 4.56 29.31
N PRO A 46 -23.39 5.26 29.58
CA PRO A 46 -24.62 4.62 30.06
C PRO A 46 -25.15 3.57 29.06
N ASN A 47 -24.92 3.80 27.76
CA ASN A 47 -25.24 2.85 26.68
C ASN A 47 -23.96 2.48 25.92
N PRO A 48 -23.20 1.46 26.39
CA PRO A 48 -21.95 1.08 25.76
C PRO A 48 -22.19 0.56 24.34
N ALA A 49 -21.40 1.05 23.38
CA ALA A 49 -21.54 0.71 21.98
C ALA A 49 -20.17 0.55 21.30
N LEU A 50 -20.11 -0.34 20.31
CA LEU A 50 -18.98 -0.46 19.42
C LEU A 50 -19.08 0.63 18.36
N THR A 51 -18.01 1.38 18.15
CA THR A 51 -18.00 2.50 17.20
C THR A 51 -17.03 2.30 16.05
N HIS A 52 -15.96 1.53 16.27
CA HIS A 52 -14.96 1.24 15.25
C HIS A 52 -14.53 -0.22 15.32
N LEU A 53 -14.10 -0.73 14.17
CA LEU A 53 -13.31 -1.95 14.06
C LEU A 53 -11.88 -1.56 13.75
N ALA A 54 -10.91 -2.32 14.21
CA ALA A 54 -9.50 -2.09 13.90
C ALA A 54 -8.75 -3.41 13.80
N TRP A 55 -7.59 -3.41 13.17
CA TRP A 55 -6.61 -4.47 13.34
C TRP A 55 -5.66 -4.12 14.48
N SER A 56 -5.41 -5.07 15.38
CA SER A 56 -4.48 -4.90 16.50
C SER A 56 -3.31 -5.85 16.38
N GLU A 57 -2.10 -5.33 16.56
CA GLU A 57 -0.85 -6.08 16.57
C GLU A 57 0.02 -5.65 17.76
N ALA A 58 0.85 -6.56 18.28
CA ALA A 58 1.82 -6.18 19.30
C ALA A 58 3.00 -5.48 18.63
N SER A 59 3.29 -4.24 19.02
CA SER A 59 4.35 -3.42 18.41
C SER A 59 5.58 -3.23 19.30
N GLY A 60 5.56 -3.75 20.54
CA GLY A 60 6.68 -3.66 21.48
C GLY A 60 6.31 -4.04 22.92
N PHE A 61 7.33 -4.08 23.79
CA PHE A 61 7.18 -4.40 25.22
C PHE A 61 7.86 -3.35 26.08
N THR A 62 7.25 -3.04 27.23
CA THR A 62 7.94 -2.44 28.37
C THR A 62 7.99 -3.46 29.53
N THR A 63 8.62 -3.09 30.64
CA THR A 63 8.83 -3.98 31.80
C THR A 63 7.49 -4.52 32.34
N LEU A 64 6.42 -3.72 32.29
CA LEU A 64 5.09 -4.07 32.82
C LEU A 64 4.00 -4.16 31.75
N ASP A 65 4.06 -3.34 30.69
CA ASP A 65 3.01 -3.24 29.69
C ASP A 65 3.43 -3.78 28.32
N ARG A 66 2.43 -4.09 27.50
CA ARG A 66 2.58 -4.37 26.07
C ARG A 66 1.98 -3.23 25.29
N ILE A 67 2.64 -2.81 24.22
CA ILE A 67 2.08 -1.80 23.31
C ILE A 67 1.33 -2.53 22.20
N LEU A 68 0.02 -2.27 22.12
CA LEU A 68 -0.79 -2.66 20.99
C LEU A 68 -0.86 -1.49 20.01
N ARG A 69 -0.54 -1.77 18.75
CA ARG A 69 -0.77 -0.86 17.64
C ARG A 69 -2.09 -1.22 16.98
N PHE A 70 -2.94 -0.22 16.79
CA PHE A 70 -4.21 -0.31 16.10
C PHE A 70 -4.07 0.35 14.74
N SER A 71 -4.42 -0.40 13.70
CA SER A 71 -4.38 0.00 12.29
C SER A 71 -5.65 -0.46 11.58
N GLU A 72 -5.81 -0.19 10.29
CA GLU A 72 -7.00 -0.61 9.51
C GLU A 72 -8.32 -0.20 10.19
N ILE A 73 -8.37 1.01 10.73
CA ILE A 73 -9.50 1.44 11.54
C ILE A 73 -10.66 1.77 10.61
N VAL A 74 -11.79 1.12 10.85
CA VAL A 74 -13.03 1.30 10.11
C VAL A 74 -14.09 1.79 11.08
N ARG A 75 -14.55 3.02 10.86
CA ARG A 75 -15.71 3.54 11.58
C ARG A 75 -16.97 2.77 11.17
N LEU A 76 -17.75 2.36 12.15
CA LEU A 76 -19.05 1.77 11.93
C LEU A 76 -20.03 2.86 11.47
N PRO A 77 -20.84 2.64 10.42
CA PRO A 77 -21.82 3.63 9.94
C PRO A 77 -22.79 4.03 11.06
N GLU A 78 -23.20 3.06 11.87
CA GLU A 78 -23.98 3.26 13.08
C GLU A 78 -23.28 2.54 14.25
N PRO A 79 -23.18 3.17 15.44
CA PRO A 79 -22.68 2.50 16.62
C PRO A 79 -23.51 1.25 16.93
N VAL A 80 -22.84 0.10 17.09
CA VAL A 80 -23.51 -1.16 17.43
C VAL A 80 -23.63 -1.25 18.95
N PRO A 81 -24.84 -1.24 19.54
CA PRO A 81 -24.98 -1.40 20.98
C PRO A 81 -24.35 -2.71 21.42
N LEU A 82 -23.58 -2.67 22.51
CA LEU A 82 -22.89 -3.85 23.01
C LEU A 82 -23.83 -5.05 23.27
N PRO A 83 -25.07 -4.86 23.81
CA PRO A 83 -26.02 -5.97 23.94
C PRO A 83 -26.37 -6.64 22.60
N SER A 84 -26.45 -5.87 21.51
CA SER A 84 -26.73 -6.37 20.16
C SER A 84 -25.58 -7.22 19.63
N ALA A 85 -24.34 -6.87 19.93
CA ALA A 85 -23.16 -7.69 19.58
C ALA A 85 -23.05 -8.99 20.42
N MET A 86 -23.88 -9.14 21.45
CA MET A 86 -23.85 -10.26 22.41
C MET A 86 -25.08 -11.19 22.27
N THR A 87 -25.91 -11.02 21.25
CA THR A 87 -27.16 -11.80 21.08
C THR A 87 -26.91 -13.30 21.06
N GLU A 88 -25.82 -13.72 20.42
CA GLU A 88 -25.44 -15.14 20.25
C GLU A 88 -24.80 -15.77 21.51
N LEU A 89 -24.45 -14.95 22.52
CA LEU A 89 -23.83 -15.43 23.76
C LEU A 89 -24.87 -16.03 24.70
N SER A 90 -24.51 -17.14 25.37
CA SER A 90 -25.34 -17.73 26.42
C SER A 90 -25.38 -16.83 27.66
N ALA A 91 -26.37 -17.02 28.55
CA ALA A 91 -26.49 -16.23 29.77
C ALA A 91 -25.22 -16.26 30.65
N ALA A 92 -24.56 -17.42 30.75
CA ALA A 92 -23.29 -17.57 31.45
C ALA A 92 -22.18 -16.73 30.79
N GLN A 93 -22.01 -16.86 29.47
CA GLN A 93 -21.02 -16.12 28.70
C GLN A 93 -21.23 -14.60 28.79
N ARG A 94 -22.49 -14.13 28.77
CA ARG A 94 -22.80 -12.70 28.93
C ARG A 94 -22.39 -12.18 30.31
N ARG A 95 -22.62 -12.95 31.38
CA ARG A 95 -22.22 -12.57 32.74
C ARG A 95 -20.70 -12.48 32.88
N ASP A 96 -19.97 -13.46 32.37
CA ASP A 96 -18.50 -13.47 32.46
C ASP A 96 -17.90 -12.35 31.62
N PHE A 97 -18.43 -12.12 30.42
CA PHE A 97 -18.02 -11.01 29.57
C PHE A 97 -18.30 -9.65 30.23
N ALA A 98 -19.46 -9.48 30.86
CA ALA A 98 -19.78 -8.24 31.59
C ALA A 98 -18.84 -8.00 32.78
N LYS A 99 -18.43 -9.05 33.50
CA LYS A 99 -17.40 -8.95 34.55
C LYS A 99 -16.06 -8.51 33.95
N SER A 100 -15.63 -9.15 32.87
CA SER A 100 -14.40 -8.80 32.16
C SER A 100 -14.39 -7.36 31.66
N ILE A 101 -15.52 -6.85 31.15
CA ILE A 101 -15.63 -5.44 30.72
C ILE A 101 -15.53 -4.49 31.91
N LYS A 102 -16.11 -4.83 33.06
CA LYS A 102 -16.01 -4.02 34.27
C LYS A 102 -14.57 -3.95 34.81
N SER A 103 -13.84 -5.06 34.76
CA SER A 103 -12.44 -5.13 35.22
C SER A 103 -11.42 -4.70 34.16
N MET A 104 -11.85 -4.48 32.91
CA MET A 104 -10.96 -4.07 31.82
C MET A 104 -10.50 -2.62 32.04
N GLU A 105 -9.19 -2.39 32.06
CA GLU A 105 -8.63 -1.03 32.12
C GLU A 105 -8.58 -0.36 30.74
N ARG A 106 -8.07 -1.08 29.73
CA ARG A 106 -7.84 -0.55 28.38
C ARG A 106 -8.23 -1.51 27.27
N ALA A 107 -7.77 -2.76 27.33
CA ALA A 107 -8.16 -3.78 26.38
C ALA A 107 -8.09 -5.19 26.99
N ILE A 108 -8.86 -6.11 26.41
CA ILE A 108 -8.89 -7.53 26.78
C ILE A 108 -9.00 -8.41 25.53
N ALA A 109 -8.31 -9.55 25.51
CA ALA A 109 -8.56 -10.60 24.52
C ALA A 109 -9.75 -11.46 24.94
N LEU A 110 -10.70 -11.63 24.03
CA LEU A 110 -11.85 -12.50 24.26
C LEU A 110 -11.45 -13.97 24.07
N THR A 111 -12.13 -14.88 24.75
CA THR A 111 -11.94 -16.32 24.51
C THR A 111 -12.40 -16.68 23.10
N GLU A 112 -11.90 -17.80 22.56
CA GLU A 112 -12.26 -18.24 21.20
C GLU A 112 -13.77 -18.45 21.04
N ALA A 113 -14.41 -19.09 22.02
CA ALA A 113 -15.84 -19.35 22.03
C ALA A 113 -16.68 -18.06 22.00
N VAL A 114 -16.29 -17.05 22.78
CA VAL A 114 -16.95 -15.74 22.78
C VAL A 114 -16.66 -15.00 21.47
N SER A 115 -15.41 -15.04 21.02
CA SER A 115 -14.96 -14.40 19.77
C SER A 115 -15.76 -14.87 18.56
N ASN A 116 -15.97 -16.19 18.44
CA ASN A 116 -16.72 -16.77 17.31
C ASN A 116 -18.19 -16.31 17.31
N LYS A 117 -18.83 -16.28 18.48
CA LYS A 117 -20.22 -15.83 18.62
C LYS A 117 -20.38 -14.33 18.36
N VAL A 118 -19.47 -13.50 18.87
CA VAL A 118 -19.48 -12.05 18.61
C VAL A 118 -19.22 -11.77 17.13
N ARG A 119 -18.33 -12.52 16.46
CA ARG A 119 -18.14 -12.42 15.00
C ARG A 119 -19.42 -12.73 14.23
N MET A 120 -20.15 -13.79 14.62
CA MET A 120 -21.43 -14.12 14.00
C MET A 120 -22.46 -12.99 14.16
N ALA A 121 -22.59 -12.44 15.37
CA ALA A 121 -23.47 -11.31 15.62
C ALA A 121 -23.09 -10.09 14.76
N LEU A 122 -21.81 -9.73 14.73
CA LEU A 122 -21.30 -8.60 13.95
C LEU A 122 -21.50 -8.79 12.44
N ARG A 123 -21.26 -9.99 11.90
CA ARG A 123 -21.53 -10.28 10.48
C ARG A 123 -22.96 -9.98 10.08
N ARG A 124 -23.92 -10.26 10.97
CA ARG A 124 -25.34 -9.99 10.75
C ARG A 124 -25.66 -8.49 10.85
N LEU A 125 -24.99 -7.77 11.74
CA LEU A 125 -25.28 -6.37 12.03
C LEU A 125 -24.60 -5.40 11.07
N VAL A 126 -23.36 -5.65 10.68
CA VAL A 126 -22.54 -4.71 9.88
C VAL A 126 -22.10 -5.26 8.52
N GLY A 127 -22.39 -6.54 8.24
CA GLY A 127 -21.99 -7.23 7.00
C GLY A 127 -20.55 -7.75 7.03
N ASP A 128 -20.28 -8.78 6.21
CA ASP A 128 -18.93 -9.38 6.13
C ASP A 128 -17.92 -8.44 5.45
N SER A 129 -18.35 -7.60 4.51
CA SER A 129 -17.48 -6.64 3.82
C SER A 129 -16.76 -5.70 4.79
N LEU A 130 -17.46 -5.19 5.81
CA LEU A 130 -16.92 -4.24 6.78
C LEU A 130 -15.93 -4.92 7.74
N LEU A 131 -16.20 -6.16 8.13
CA LEU A 131 -15.28 -6.98 8.93
C LEU A 131 -14.01 -7.33 8.16
N GLN A 132 -14.11 -7.61 6.86
CA GLN A 132 -12.94 -7.84 6.01
C GLN A 132 -12.12 -6.56 5.83
N ARG A 133 -12.76 -5.37 5.88
CA ARG A 133 -12.04 -4.09 5.76
C ARG A 133 -11.14 -3.78 6.94
N ALA A 134 -11.50 -4.24 8.14
CA ALA A 134 -10.70 -4.08 9.36
C ALA A 134 -9.58 -5.14 9.52
N ARG A 135 -9.23 -5.85 8.44
CA ARG A 135 -8.11 -6.79 8.38
C ARG A 135 -6.98 -6.21 7.53
N PRO A 136 -5.71 -6.46 7.87
CA PRO A 136 -4.58 -5.98 7.11
C PRO A 136 -4.64 -6.59 5.74
N LEU A 137 -4.29 -5.78 4.77
CA LEU A 137 -4.44 -6.10 3.35
C LEU A 137 -3.71 -7.41 2.99
N ARG A 138 -2.53 -7.66 3.57
CA ARG A 138 -1.79 -8.93 3.40
C ARG A 138 -2.56 -10.17 3.89
N ALA A 139 -3.34 -10.05 4.98
CA ALA A 139 -4.16 -11.16 5.48
C ALA A 139 -5.47 -11.37 4.68
N ARG A 140 -5.87 -10.40 3.86
CA ARG A 140 -6.97 -10.51 2.90
C ARG A 140 -6.51 -11.14 1.58
N ILE A 141 -5.32 -10.73 1.13
CA ILE A 141 -4.64 -11.22 -0.06
C ILE A 141 -4.28 -12.70 0.15
N GLY A 142 -3.60 -13.06 1.24
CA GLY A 142 -3.14 -14.44 1.46
C GLY A 142 -1.73 -14.68 0.89
N GLY A 143 -1.25 -15.93 0.91
CA GLY A 143 0.15 -16.26 0.60
C GLY A 143 0.36 -17.31 -0.50
N ALA A 144 -0.61 -17.51 -1.40
CA ALA A 144 -0.44 -18.46 -2.51
C ALA A 144 0.37 -17.85 -3.68
N ALA A 145 0.81 -18.67 -4.63
CA ALA A 145 1.46 -18.19 -5.85
C ALA A 145 0.53 -17.21 -6.62
N GLY A 146 1.07 -16.07 -7.05
CA GLY A 146 0.32 -14.98 -7.72
C GLY A 146 -0.06 -13.79 -6.82
N HIS A 147 0.00 -13.94 -5.49
CA HIS A 147 -0.29 -12.84 -4.55
C HIS A 147 0.80 -11.76 -4.52
N GLU A 148 2.04 -12.11 -4.89
CA GLU A 148 3.16 -11.17 -4.99
C GLU A 148 2.88 -10.07 -6.02
N ILE A 149 2.28 -10.44 -7.15
CA ILE A 149 1.85 -9.48 -8.18
C ILE A 149 0.83 -8.50 -7.59
N ILE A 150 -0.14 -9.00 -6.82
CA ILE A 150 -1.17 -8.16 -6.18
C ILE A 150 -0.55 -7.22 -5.14
N GLU A 151 0.44 -7.68 -4.36
CA GLU A 151 1.16 -6.85 -3.40
C GLU A 151 1.95 -5.73 -4.09
N ASP A 152 2.67 -6.05 -5.16
CA ASP A 152 3.44 -5.08 -5.95
C ASP A 152 2.49 -4.07 -6.61
N GLN A 153 1.35 -4.51 -7.13
CA GLN A 153 0.35 -3.65 -7.75
C GLN A 153 -0.26 -2.63 -6.76
N ILE A 154 -0.64 -3.11 -5.57
CA ILE A 154 -1.20 -2.25 -4.53
C ILE A 154 -0.16 -1.27 -3.99
N ASP A 155 1.10 -1.70 -3.90
CA ASP A 155 2.16 -0.82 -3.47
C ASP A 155 2.45 0.28 -4.51
N ALA A 156 2.48 -0.07 -5.80
CA ALA A 156 2.59 0.89 -6.90
C ALA A 156 1.45 1.93 -6.85
N LEU A 157 0.22 1.47 -6.61
CA LEU A 157 -0.93 2.35 -6.41
C LEU A 157 -0.78 3.25 -5.17
N SER A 158 -0.30 2.70 -4.06
CA SER A 158 -0.03 3.45 -2.83
C SER A 158 1.06 4.52 -3.04
N THR A 159 2.09 4.20 -3.81
CA THR A 159 3.15 5.12 -4.21
C THR A 159 2.59 6.25 -5.06
N ALA A 160 1.77 5.95 -6.07
CA ALA A 160 1.14 6.96 -6.91
C ALA A 160 0.23 7.92 -6.11
N LEU A 161 -0.57 7.41 -5.17
CA LEU A 161 -1.39 8.23 -4.26
C LEU A 161 -0.51 9.18 -3.41
N ARG A 162 0.58 8.67 -2.83
CA ARG A 162 1.50 9.47 -2.03
C ARG A 162 2.19 10.56 -2.85
N CYS A 163 2.70 10.23 -4.03
CA CYS A 163 3.29 11.20 -4.96
C CYS A 163 2.29 12.26 -5.43
N SER A 164 0.99 11.95 -5.39
CA SER A 164 -0.10 12.88 -5.70
C SER A 164 -0.51 13.75 -4.50
N GLY A 165 0.08 13.53 -3.32
CA GLY A 165 -0.31 14.15 -2.06
C GLY A 165 -1.61 13.62 -1.45
N MET A 166 -2.21 12.59 -2.06
CA MET A 166 -3.51 12.04 -1.68
C MET A 166 -3.43 11.08 -0.49
N ASP A 167 -4.55 10.89 0.19
CA ASP A 167 -4.70 9.97 1.32
C ASP A 167 -4.90 8.52 0.83
N LEU A 168 -4.28 7.56 1.51
CA LEU A 168 -4.41 6.13 1.17
C LEU A 168 -5.79 5.55 1.46
N THR A 169 -6.60 6.20 2.29
CA THR A 169 -8.01 5.82 2.51
C THR A 169 -8.84 5.88 1.22
N LEU A 170 -8.38 6.61 0.20
CA LEU A 170 -9.02 6.63 -1.12
C LEU A 170 -8.93 5.29 -1.86
N LEU A 171 -8.04 4.37 -1.47
CA LEU A 171 -8.02 2.99 -1.98
C LEU A 171 -9.38 2.28 -1.82
N ASP A 172 -10.14 2.63 -0.79
CA ASP A 172 -11.49 2.09 -0.54
C ASP A 172 -12.58 2.79 -1.37
N GLN A 173 -12.27 3.94 -1.97
CA GLN A 173 -13.23 4.80 -2.68
C GLN A 173 -13.02 4.78 -4.20
N ALA A 174 -12.08 3.97 -4.68
CA ALA A 174 -11.75 3.83 -6.09
C ALA A 174 -13.01 3.52 -6.90
N ARG A 175 -13.30 4.34 -7.91
CA ARG A 175 -14.40 4.09 -8.84
C ARG A 175 -13.84 3.58 -10.17
N PRO A 176 -14.38 2.49 -10.74
CA PRO A 176 -14.14 2.13 -12.13
C PRO A 176 -14.57 3.30 -13.02
N SER A 177 -13.70 3.71 -13.93
CA SER A 177 -14.08 4.69 -14.95
C SER A 177 -14.65 3.98 -16.18
N ALA A 178 -15.81 4.45 -16.64
CA ALA A 178 -16.34 4.11 -17.97
C ALA A 178 -15.77 5.03 -19.08
N ASP A 179 -15.15 6.14 -18.68
CA ASP A 179 -14.65 7.17 -19.60
C ASP A 179 -13.22 6.93 -20.09
N GLN A 180 -13.02 7.35 -21.34
CA GLN A 180 -11.84 7.16 -22.18
C GLN A 180 -10.55 7.74 -21.58
N LEU A 181 -9.59 6.82 -21.41
CA LEU A 181 -8.24 6.87 -21.97
C LEU A 181 -7.45 8.19 -21.82
N GLY A 182 -6.81 8.39 -20.67
CA GLY A 182 -5.72 9.35 -20.49
C GLY A 182 -4.45 8.99 -21.29
N VAL A 183 -3.40 9.81 -21.16
CA VAL A 183 -2.10 9.73 -21.87
C VAL A 183 -1.52 8.32 -22.02
N LEU A 184 -1.74 7.44 -21.03
CA LEU A 184 -1.17 6.09 -20.97
C LEU A 184 -2.04 5.02 -21.62
N ALA A 185 -3.29 5.33 -21.93
CA ALA A 185 -4.25 4.36 -22.41
C ALA A 185 -4.28 4.24 -23.95
N SER A 186 -3.64 5.18 -24.66
CA SER A 186 -3.34 5.06 -26.08
C SER A 186 -2.17 4.10 -26.38
N LEU A 187 -1.55 3.50 -25.35
CA LEU A 187 -0.35 2.67 -25.48
C LEU A 187 -0.64 1.17 -25.77
N GLN A 188 -1.85 0.79 -26.24
CA GLN A 188 -2.27 -0.63 -26.27
C GLN A 188 -3.20 -1.03 -27.44
N GLY A 189 -2.88 -2.16 -28.08
CA GLY A 189 -3.78 -3.06 -28.81
C GLY A 189 -4.01 -4.35 -28.00
N ALA A 190 -5.24 -4.86 -27.97
CA ALA A 190 -5.69 -5.88 -27.02
C ALA A 190 -5.48 -7.32 -27.52
N THR A 191 -4.92 -8.21 -26.68
CA THR A 191 -5.10 -9.68 -26.77
C THR A 191 -5.06 -10.38 -25.40
N GLU A 192 -5.52 -11.63 -25.44
CA GLU A 192 -6.06 -12.55 -24.45
C GLU A 192 -5.13 -12.94 -23.27
N MET A 193 -5.37 -12.38 -22.07
CA MET A 193 -4.81 -12.90 -20.80
C MET A 193 -5.67 -12.49 -19.60
N HIS A 194 -6.97 -12.79 -19.66
CA HIS A 194 -8.01 -12.37 -18.70
C HIS A 194 -8.08 -13.18 -17.39
N LEU A 195 -7.10 -14.05 -17.11
CA LEU A 195 -7.15 -14.97 -15.96
C LEU A 195 -6.64 -14.35 -14.65
N ILE A 196 -5.69 -13.40 -14.69
CA ILE A 196 -5.15 -12.74 -13.47
C ILE A 196 -6.13 -11.71 -12.91
N ALA A 197 -6.86 -11.00 -13.79
CA ALA A 197 -7.93 -10.11 -13.40
C ALA A 197 -9.07 -10.84 -12.65
N HIS A 198 -9.27 -12.14 -12.87
CA HIS A 198 -10.30 -12.94 -12.18
C HIS A 198 -10.03 -13.12 -10.69
N ASP A 199 -8.78 -13.13 -10.26
CA ASP A 199 -8.41 -13.28 -8.85
C ASP A 199 -8.30 -11.94 -8.10
N ALA A 200 -7.84 -10.87 -8.76
CA ALA A 200 -7.94 -9.51 -8.21
C ALA A 200 -9.40 -9.10 -7.93
N ARG A 201 -10.35 -9.58 -8.77
CA ARG A 201 -11.80 -9.40 -8.63
C ARG A 201 -12.39 -9.95 -7.33
N LYS A 202 -11.77 -10.93 -6.67
CA LYS A 202 -12.22 -11.45 -5.35
C LYS A 202 -11.69 -10.67 -4.14
N THR A 203 -10.68 -9.82 -4.35
CA THR A 203 -9.99 -9.10 -3.25
C THR A 203 -10.69 -7.78 -2.90
N TRP A 204 -11.44 -7.18 -3.83
CA TRP A 204 -12.20 -5.93 -3.66
C TRP A 204 -13.73 -6.16 -3.59
N PRO A 205 -14.33 -6.28 -2.39
CA PRO A 205 -15.77 -6.44 -2.28
C PRO A 205 -16.46 -5.07 -2.23
N ALA A 206 -16.86 -4.48 -3.37
CA ALA A 206 -17.87 -3.40 -3.44
C ALA A 206 -18.28 -2.91 -4.86
N LEU A 207 -18.00 -3.61 -5.98
CA LEU A 207 -18.24 -3.04 -7.32
C LEU A 207 -19.27 -3.85 -8.13
N PRO A 208 -20.31 -3.20 -8.72
CA PRO A 208 -21.22 -3.83 -9.66
C PRO A 208 -20.51 -4.14 -10.99
N GLU A 209 -20.96 -5.21 -11.63
CA GLU A 209 -20.44 -5.79 -12.87
C GLU A 209 -20.65 -4.84 -14.05
N ILE A 210 -19.58 -4.51 -14.79
CA ILE A 210 -19.68 -3.83 -16.09
C ILE A 210 -19.04 -4.75 -17.15
N PRO A 211 -19.82 -5.31 -18.08
CA PRO A 211 -19.28 -6.08 -19.20
C PRO A 211 -18.42 -5.19 -20.11
N ASN A 212 -17.27 -5.69 -20.57
CA ASN A 212 -16.44 -5.16 -21.67
C ASN A 212 -15.43 -4.01 -21.40
N ALA A 213 -14.97 -3.76 -20.17
CA ALA A 213 -13.82 -2.87 -19.95
C ALA A 213 -12.48 -3.66 -19.99
N ASN A 214 -11.85 -3.74 -21.16
CA ASN A 214 -10.55 -4.41 -21.37
C ASN A 214 -9.33 -3.64 -20.83
N ILE A 215 -9.53 -2.57 -20.05
CA ILE A 215 -8.49 -1.85 -19.30
C ILE A 215 -9.10 -1.57 -17.92
N GLN A 216 -8.52 -2.15 -16.85
CA GLN A 216 -8.93 -1.78 -15.50
C GLN A 216 -8.35 -0.40 -15.19
N SER A 217 -9.19 0.63 -15.29
CA SER A 217 -8.84 2.00 -14.94
C SER A 217 -9.61 2.45 -13.69
N HIS A 218 -8.88 3.02 -12.76
CA HIS A 218 -9.40 3.57 -11.51
C HIS A 218 -9.12 5.07 -11.46
N VAL A 219 -10.11 5.83 -11.01
CA VAL A 219 -9.94 7.27 -10.78
C VAL A 219 -10.14 7.57 -9.31
N PHE A 220 -9.16 8.26 -8.73
CA PHE A 220 -9.21 8.79 -7.38
C PHE A 220 -9.41 10.30 -7.46
N ASN A 221 -10.30 10.82 -6.61
CA ASN A 221 -10.56 12.24 -6.51
C ASN A 221 -10.33 12.70 -5.07
N ASP A 222 -9.46 13.69 -4.89
CA ASP A 222 -9.25 14.37 -3.62
C ASP A 222 -9.39 15.88 -3.81
N ARG A 223 -10.52 16.43 -3.34
CA ARG A 223 -10.83 17.87 -3.37
C ARG A 223 -10.66 18.50 -4.77
N GLY A 224 -10.91 17.70 -5.82
CA GLY A 224 -10.81 18.09 -7.23
C GLY A 224 -9.44 17.82 -7.88
N ASN A 225 -8.46 17.29 -7.15
CA ASN A 225 -7.29 16.67 -7.76
C ASN A 225 -7.65 15.25 -8.20
N LEU A 226 -7.20 14.84 -9.39
CA LEU A 226 -7.50 13.54 -9.96
C LEU A 226 -6.22 12.71 -10.07
N LEU A 227 -6.30 11.43 -9.74
CA LEU A 227 -5.27 10.44 -10.05
C LEU A 227 -5.93 9.33 -10.85
N HIS A 228 -5.55 9.24 -12.11
CA HIS A 228 -5.96 8.16 -13.00
C HIS A 228 -4.93 7.05 -12.92
N VAL A 229 -5.34 5.85 -12.55
CA VAL A 229 -4.47 4.68 -12.50
C VAL A 229 -4.99 3.64 -13.48
N MET A 230 -4.10 3.10 -14.28
CA MET A 230 -4.41 2.13 -15.31
C MET A 230 -3.49 0.93 -15.12
N ASP A 231 -4.09 -0.25 -15.00
CA ASP A 231 -3.37 -1.49 -15.23
C ASP A 231 -3.29 -1.65 -16.75
N VAL A 232 -2.10 -1.42 -17.28
CA VAL A 232 -1.84 -1.48 -18.72
C VAL A 232 -1.23 -2.85 -18.97
N ASN A 233 -1.71 -3.61 -19.97
CA ASN A 233 -1.09 -4.87 -20.41
C ASN A 233 0.23 -4.56 -21.13
N ALA A 234 1.19 -4.07 -20.36
CA ALA A 234 2.25 -3.19 -20.81
C ALA A 234 3.55 -3.93 -21.06
N THR A 235 3.42 -5.04 -21.76
CA THR A 235 4.53 -5.77 -22.37
C THR A 235 5.47 -4.78 -23.09
N PRO A 236 4.94 -3.76 -23.81
CA PRO A 236 5.78 -2.73 -24.40
C PRO A 236 6.46 -1.78 -23.41
N VAL A 237 5.74 -1.26 -22.42
CA VAL A 237 6.26 -0.21 -21.54
C VAL A 237 7.32 -0.77 -20.59
N GLU A 238 7.11 -1.95 -20.00
CA GLU A 238 8.13 -2.53 -19.10
C GLU A 238 9.38 -2.90 -19.89
N THR A 239 9.20 -3.46 -21.09
CA THR A 239 10.31 -3.82 -21.96
C THR A 239 11.08 -2.58 -22.40
N ALA A 240 10.39 -1.46 -22.62
CA ALA A 240 11.04 -0.22 -23.02
C ALA A 240 11.74 0.52 -21.89
N THR A 241 11.17 0.51 -20.68
CA THR A 241 11.59 1.38 -19.57
C THR A 241 12.27 0.63 -18.44
N GLY A 242 11.99 -0.67 -18.30
CA GLY A 242 12.47 -1.49 -17.19
C GLY A 242 11.85 -1.14 -15.84
N VAL A 243 10.64 -0.56 -15.80
CA VAL A 243 9.94 -0.18 -14.55
C VAL A 243 8.56 -0.82 -14.45
N ASP A 244 8.15 -1.19 -13.22
CA ASP A 244 6.80 -1.74 -12.97
C ASP A 244 5.74 -0.66 -12.69
N LEU A 245 6.17 0.56 -12.32
CA LEU A 245 5.30 1.75 -12.18
C LEU A 245 5.86 2.91 -13.00
N LEU A 246 5.01 3.49 -13.86
CA LEU A 246 5.27 4.75 -14.55
C LEU A 246 4.26 5.81 -14.07
N TYR A 247 4.75 6.78 -13.29
CA TYR A 247 3.96 7.89 -12.76
C TYR A 247 4.19 9.16 -13.57
N TYR A 248 3.11 9.82 -13.97
CA TYR A 248 3.14 11.11 -14.65
C TYR A 248 2.50 12.19 -13.78
N ASN A 249 3.26 13.23 -13.51
CA ASN A 249 2.81 14.42 -12.79
C ASN A 249 2.46 15.53 -13.80
N ASP A 250 1.17 15.75 -14.04
CA ASP A 250 0.70 16.73 -15.03
C ASP A 250 1.01 18.18 -14.62
N ARG A 251 1.16 18.45 -13.31
CA ARG A 251 1.54 19.77 -12.78
C ARG A 251 2.92 20.20 -13.31
N TYR A 252 3.87 19.27 -13.32
CA TYR A 252 5.27 19.52 -13.68
C TYR A 252 5.65 18.95 -15.04
N LYS A 253 4.70 18.33 -15.75
CA LYS A 253 4.91 17.57 -16.99
C LYS A 253 6.10 16.60 -16.85
N SER A 254 6.09 15.83 -15.77
CA SER A 254 7.23 15.03 -15.31
C SER A 254 6.86 13.56 -15.22
N PHE A 255 7.69 12.70 -15.80
CA PHE A 255 7.60 11.25 -15.59
C PHE A 255 8.49 10.82 -14.43
N VAL A 256 8.09 9.76 -13.74
CA VAL A 256 8.89 9.06 -12.73
C VAL A 256 8.65 7.57 -12.91
N GLY A 257 9.72 6.80 -13.08
CA GLY A 257 9.67 5.35 -13.18
C GLY A 257 10.11 4.69 -11.86
N VAL A 258 9.43 3.62 -11.44
CA VAL A 258 9.82 2.83 -10.27
C VAL A 258 9.84 1.34 -10.62
N GLN A 259 11.00 0.72 -10.48
CA GLN A 259 11.17 -0.74 -10.53
C GLN A 259 11.14 -1.30 -9.11
N TYR A 260 10.28 -2.28 -8.89
CA TYR A 260 10.16 -3.07 -7.69
C TYR A 260 11.14 -4.24 -7.73
N LYS A 261 11.86 -4.42 -6.62
CA LYS A 261 12.70 -5.61 -6.38
C LYS A 261 12.40 -6.11 -4.98
N ARG A 262 11.78 -7.28 -4.89
CA ARG A 262 11.41 -7.89 -3.61
C ARG A 262 12.65 -8.27 -2.81
N ALA A 263 12.55 -8.11 -1.50
CA ALA A 263 13.64 -8.44 -0.61
C ALA A 263 13.84 -9.96 -0.50
N ALA A 264 15.07 -10.41 -0.25
CA ALA A 264 15.33 -11.84 -0.08
C ALA A 264 14.66 -12.35 1.22
N ASP A 265 13.72 -13.31 1.10
CA ASP A 265 12.83 -13.76 2.20
C ASP A 265 13.54 -14.49 3.38
N HIS A 266 14.86 -14.63 3.37
CA HIS A 266 15.57 -15.51 4.32
C HIS A 266 16.89 -14.98 4.90
N ASP A 267 17.30 -13.74 4.60
CA ASP A 267 18.52 -13.17 5.15
C ASP A 267 18.28 -11.72 5.56
N GLN A 268 18.21 -11.44 6.87
CA GLN A 268 17.95 -10.08 7.37
C GLN A 268 19.04 -9.08 6.94
N ALA A 269 20.23 -9.55 6.56
CA ALA A 269 21.31 -8.69 6.08
C ALA A 269 21.18 -8.36 4.58
N THR A 270 20.57 -9.24 3.78
CA THR A 270 20.52 -9.08 2.32
C THR A 270 19.19 -8.50 1.87
N LEU A 271 19.25 -7.29 1.31
CA LEU A 271 18.10 -6.63 0.71
C LEU A 271 17.72 -7.30 -0.60
N ALA A 272 18.62 -7.43 -1.57
CA ALA A 272 18.28 -8.04 -2.85
C ALA A 272 19.49 -8.66 -3.53
N HIS A 273 19.26 -9.76 -4.26
CA HIS A 273 20.27 -10.34 -5.13
C HIS A 273 20.30 -9.64 -6.49
N LEU A 274 21.51 -9.44 -7.02
CA LEU A 274 21.75 -8.82 -8.32
C LEU A 274 22.03 -9.91 -9.34
N ASP A 275 20.99 -10.28 -10.08
CA ASP A 275 21.04 -11.19 -11.22
C ASP A 275 21.19 -10.42 -12.53
N GLU A 276 21.65 -11.11 -13.59
CA GLU A 276 21.86 -10.50 -14.92
C GLU A 276 20.60 -9.82 -15.46
N ARG A 277 19.42 -10.38 -15.14
CA ARG A 277 18.13 -9.80 -15.51
C ARG A 277 17.93 -8.42 -14.89
N PHE A 278 18.22 -8.27 -13.60
CA PHE A 278 18.06 -7.00 -12.91
C PHE A 278 19.09 -5.97 -13.39
N ILE A 279 20.31 -6.40 -13.69
CA ILE A 279 21.31 -5.53 -14.32
C ILE A 279 20.84 -5.05 -15.71
N ALA A 280 20.25 -5.93 -16.51
CA ALA A 280 19.65 -5.55 -17.78
C ALA A 280 18.46 -4.57 -17.59
N GLN A 281 17.66 -4.71 -16.52
CA GLN A 281 16.61 -3.75 -16.16
C GLN A 281 17.21 -2.38 -15.82
N LEU A 282 18.26 -2.32 -14.99
CA LEU A 282 18.97 -1.07 -14.67
C LEU A 282 19.53 -0.38 -15.93
N GLY A 283 20.01 -1.16 -16.90
CA GLY A 283 20.43 -0.64 -18.20
C GLY A 283 19.29 0.07 -18.95
N ARG A 284 18.09 -0.51 -18.97
CA ARG A 284 16.90 0.11 -19.58
C ARG A 284 16.44 1.36 -18.84
N MET A 285 16.48 1.32 -17.51
CA MET A 285 16.17 2.47 -16.65
C MET A 285 17.13 3.65 -16.93
N SER A 286 18.43 3.37 -17.06
CA SER A 286 19.44 4.37 -17.43
C SER A 286 19.23 4.96 -18.84
N ALA A 287 18.84 4.10 -19.79
CA ALA A 287 18.49 4.55 -21.14
C ALA A 287 17.26 5.46 -21.13
N PHE A 288 16.25 5.15 -20.30
CA PHE A 288 15.09 6.01 -20.10
C PHE A 288 15.45 7.34 -19.40
N ASP A 289 16.30 7.30 -18.38
CA ASP A 289 16.80 8.51 -17.71
C ASP A 289 17.46 9.47 -18.70
N SER A 290 18.16 8.94 -19.71
CA SER A 290 18.83 9.69 -20.77
C SER A 290 17.88 10.44 -21.72
N LEU A 291 16.56 10.16 -21.67
CA LEU A 291 15.56 10.95 -22.40
C LEU A 291 15.34 12.34 -21.82
N THR A 292 15.70 12.53 -20.55
CA THR A 292 15.55 13.81 -19.86
C THR A 292 16.43 14.88 -20.48
N ALA A 293 15.83 16.05 -20.73
CA ALA A 293 16.51 17.23 -21.22
C ALA A 293 16.95 18.15 -20.07
N SER A 294 17.80 19.12 -20.38
CA SER A 294 18.07 20.23 -19.45
C SER A 294 16.83 21.11 -19.24
N ALA A 295 16.66 21.60 -18.02
CA ALA A 295 15.55 22.49 -17.69
C ALA A 295 15.67 23.82 -18.45
N SER A 296 14.69 24.10 -19.31
CA SER A 296 14.55 25.39 -20.00
C SER A 296 13.62 26.37 -19.26
N THR A 297 12.94 25.90 -18.21
CA THR A 297 12.00 26.68 -17.40
C THR A 297 12.17 26.35 -15.93
N SER A 298 11.74 27.27 -15.05
CA SER A 298 11.75 27.03 -13.59
C SER A 298 10.88 25.84 -13.18
N LEU A 299 9.77 25.60 -13.88
CA LEU A 299 8.89 24.45 -13.62
C LEU A 299 9.55 23.11 -13.99
N GLY A 300 10.48 23.13 -14.95
CA GLY A 300 11.27 21.98 -15.35
C GLY A 300 12.50 21.73 -14.46
N TYR A 301 12.81 22.61 -13.51
CA TYR A 301 14.00 22.42 -12.67
C TYR A 301 13.86 21.21 -11.75
N ARG A 302 14.93 20.41 -11.62
CA ARG A 302 15.02 19.25 -10.75
C ARG A 302 16.30 19.32 -9.94
N THR A 303 16.20 19.14 -8.63
CA THR A 303 17.38 19.09 -7.74
C THR A 303 18.04 17.72 -7.83
N LEU A 304 17.22 16.66 -7.91
CA LEU A 304 17.69 15.30 -8.12
C LEU A 304 17.54 14.94 -9.61
N ALA A 305 18.67 14.80 -10.29
CA ALA A 305 18.73 14.36 -11.69
C ALA A 305 18.49 12.84 -11.81
N ALA A 306 17.32 12.38 -11.40
CA ALA A 306 16.88 11.00 -11.52
C ALA A 306 15.41 10.94 -11.93
N THR A 307 15.11 10.20 -13.00
CA THR A 307 13.75 9.90 -13.46
C THR A 307 13.31 8.52 -12.97
N THR A 308 14.24 7.57 -12.91
CA THR A 308 13.95 6.19 -12.52
C THR A 308 14.54 5.82 -11.16
N PHE A 309 13.79 4.97 -10.45
CA PHE A 309 14.12 4.56 -9.09
C PHE A 309 13.89 3.07 -8.91
N VAL A 310 14.69 2.44 -8.05
CA VAL A 310 14.45 1.09 -7.56
C VAL A 310 13.85 1.19 -6.17
N LYS A 311 12.75 0.48 -5.94
CA LYS A 311 12.22 0.22 -4.61
C LYS A 311 12.61 -1.19 -4.17
N LEU A 312 13.40 -1.30 -3.10
CA LEU A 312 13.69 -2.59 -2.46
C LEU A 312 12.55 -2.89 -1.50
N ALA A 313 11.74 -3.87 -1.86
CA ALA A 313 10.42 -4.08 -1.31
C ALA A 313 10.47 -5.15 -0.20
N HIS A 314 10.37 -4.77 1.08
CA HIS A 314 10.28 -5.74 2.18
C HIS A 314 8.89 -6.35 2.29
N THR A 315 8.81 -7.68 2.31
CA THR A 315 7.62 -8.47 2.64
C THR A 315 7.29 -8.34 4.14
N SER A 316 6.82 -7.17 4.58
CA SER A 316 6.45 -6.97 5.99
C SER A 316 5.12 -7.67 6.34
N ALA A 317 5.10 -8.45 7.42
CA ALA A 317 3.88 -9.07 7.94
C ALA A 317 2.90 -8.05 8.55
N THR A 318 3.37 -6.81 8.80
CA THR A 318 2.63 -5.74 9.49
C THR A 318 2.13 -4.65 8.53
N ALA A 319 2.06 -4.96 7.24
CA ALA A 319 1.67 -3.98 6.24
C ALA A 319 0.17 -3.65 6.31
N THR A 320 -0.14 -2.36 6.36
CA THR A 320 -1.50 -1.83 6.57
C THR A 320 -1.89 -0.85 5.46
N ARG A 321 -3.18 -0.63 5.20
CA ARG A 321 -3.69 0.33 4.20
C ARG A 321 -3.16 1.74 4.42
N THR A 322 -2.94 2.13 5.68
CA THR A 322 -2.44 3.46 6.05
C THR A 322 -0.92 3.57 5.95
N SER A 323 -0.17 2.46 6.11
CA SER A 323 1.28 2.42 5.96
C SER A 323 1.76 2.07 4.55
N GLY A 324 0.90 1.47 3.71
CA GLY A 324 1.28 0.77 2.47
C GLY A 324 1.65 -0.69 2.73
N LEU A 325 1.56 -1.52 1.68
CA LEU A 325 1.83 -2.97 1.72
C LEU A 325 3.30 -3.33 1.84
N VAL A 326 4.20 -2.45 1.40
CA VAL A 326 5.63 -2.77 1.35
C VAL A 326 6.46 -1.59 1.81
N ASP A 327 7.20 -1.77 2.91
CA ASP A 327 8.20 -0.80 3.36
C ASP A 327 9.54 -1.06 2.68
N GLY A 328 10.39 -0.04 2.60
CA GLY A 328 11.75 -0.21 2.10
C GLY A 328 12.31 0.99 1.34
N PRO A 329 13.61 0.94 1.05
CA PRO A 329 14.34 2.07 0.50
C PRO A 329 13.99 2.30 -0.98
N TYR A 330 13.94 3.58 -1.35
CA TYR A 330 13.96 4.06 -2.73
C TYR A 330 15.35 4.55 -3.08
N ILE A 331 15.84 4.14 -4.25
CA ILE A 331 17.20 4.44 -4.69
C ILE A 331 17.15 4.90 -6.15
N PRO A 332 17.81 6.01 -6.54
CA PRO A 332 17.97 6.36 -7.94
C PRO A 332 18.66 5.23 -8.70
N ALA A 333 18.13 4.84 -9.86
CA ALA A 333 18.70 3.72 -10.62
C ALA A 333 20.15 4.01 -11.03
N THR A 334 20.44 5.25 -11.44
CA THR A 334 21.79 5.72 -11.77
C THR A 334 22.78 5.56 -10.61
N TYR A 335 22.39 5.90 -9.39
CA TYR A 335 23.23 5.70 -8.21
C TYR A 335 23.47 4.22 -7.93
N LEU A 336 22.46 3.38 -8.10
CA LEU A 336 22.62 1.93 -7.92
C LEU A 336 23.53 1.32 -8.99
N SER A 337 23.46 1.80 -10.23
CA SER A 337 24.39 1.42 -11.31
C SER A 337 25.83 1.79 -10.98
N HIS A 338 26.08 3.00 -10.44
CA HIS A 338 27.43 3.38 -10.00
C HIS A 338 27.96 2.47 -8.89
N LEU A 339 27.15 2.17 -7.86
CA LEU A 339 27.57 1.22 -6.82
C LEU A 339 27.90 -0.17 -7.38
N TYR A 340 27.15 -0.60 -8.40
CA TYR A 340 27.40 -1.87 -9.07
C TYR A 340 28.72 -1.86 -9.86
N GLU A 341 28.97 -0.79 -10.62
CA GLU A 341 30.18 -0.59 -11.43
C GLU A 341 31.45 -0.44 -10.56
N ASP A 342 31.33 0.26 -9.43
CA ASP A 342 32.41 0.45 -8.45
C ASP A 342 32.73 -0.84 -7.67
N GLY A 343 31.96 -1.92 -7.86
CA GLY A 343 32.15 -3.19 -7.16
C GLY A 343 31.75 -3.15 -5.68
N GLU A 344 30.94 -2.16 -5.28
CA GLU A 344 30.54 -1.93 -3.88
C GLU A 344 29.39 -2.85 -3.45
N LEU A 345 28.63 -3.42 -4.40
CA LEU A 345 27.46 -4.28 -4.13
C LEU A 345 27.83 -5.76 -3.93
N ILE A 346 28.77 -6.01 -3.02
CA ILE A 346 29.18 -7.36 -2.60
C ILE A 346 28.50 -7.70 -1.27
N GLY A 347 27.86 -8.85 -1.22
CA GLY A 347 27.19 -9.36 -0.04
C GLY A 347 28.11 -10.10 0.92
N PRO A 348 27.61 -10.46 2.12
CA PRO A 348 28.37 -11.17 3.14
C PRO A 348 28.94 -12.53 2.69
N ARG A 349 28.33 -13.13 1.66
CA ARG A 349 28.75 -14.43 1.08
C ARG A 349 29.60 -14.28 -0.18
N GLY A 350 30.12 -13.09 -0.46
CA GLY A 350 30.96 -12.81 -1.64
C GLY A 350 30.22 -12.72 -2.98
N GLY A 351 28.93 -13.06 -3.02
CA GLY A 351 28.08 -12.87 -4.19
C GLY A 351 27.59 -11.42 -4.34
N ARG A 352 27.14 -11.06 -5.54
CA ARG A 352 26.57 -9.73 -5.80
C ARG A 352 25.18 -9.57 -5.18
N SER A 353 25.07 -8.65 -4.25
CA SER A 353 23.81 -8.37 -3.55
C SER A 353 23.84 -7.02 -2.86
N ILE A 354 22.66 -6.43 -2.70
CA ILE A 354 22.45 -5.21 -1.95
C ILE A 354 22.18 -5.55 -0.49
N THR A 355 22.82 -4.84 0.43
CA THR A 355 22.58 -4.83 1.88
C THR A 355 22.35 -3.39 2.34
N TYR A 356 21.85 -3.18 3.56
CA TYR A 356 21.78 -1.83 4.10
C TYR A 356 23.15 -1.17 4.24
N ASP A 357 24.17 -1.96 4.62
CA ASP A 357 25.53 -1.46 4.82
C ASP A 357 26.19 -1.02 3.51
N ASN A 358 26.04 -1.81 2.44
CA ASN A 358 26.69 -1.50 1.16
C ASN A 358 25.92 -0.50 0.29
N LEU A 359 24.63 -0.26 0.59
CA LEU A 359 23.82 0.73 -0.11
C LEU A 359 24.25 2.17 0.22
N LYS A 360 24.77 2.39 1.43
CA LYS A 360 25.27 3.67 2.01
C LYS A 360 24.22 4.78 2.13
N ARG A 361 23.48 5.08 1.05
CA ARG A 361 22.48 6.16 0.95
C ARG A 361 21.22 5.64 0.29
N TRP A 362 20.08 5.99 0.85
CA TRP A 362 18.76 5.63 0.33
C TRP A 362 17.70 6.60 0.85
N MET A 363 16.54 6.63 0.19
CA MET A 363 15.41 7.47 0.59
C MET A 363 14.29 6.64 1.20
N PRO A 364 13.74 7.03 2.36
CA PRO A 364 12.48 6.44 2.81
C PRO A 364 11.34 6.86 1.88
N LYS A 365 10.28 6.05 1.83
CA LYS A 365 9.12 6.26 0.97
C LYS A 365 8.49 7.66 1.07
N THR A 366 8.54 8.28 2.24
CA THR A 366 7.98 9.62 2.48
C THR A 366 8.79 10.69 1.77
N VAL A 367 10.12 10.65 1.92
CA VAL A 367 11.05 11.57 1.24
C VAL A 367 10.93 11.40 -0.27
N PHE A 368 10.93 10.17 -0.76
CA PHE A 368 10.73 9.90 -2.19
C PHE A 368 9.43 10.52 -2.71
N ALA A 369 8.31 10.22 -2.05
CA ALA A 369 7.00 10.73 -2.46
C ALA A 369 6.95 12.25 -2.44
N GLU A 370 7.54 12.91 -1.45
CA GLU A 370 7.61 14.37 -1.35
C GLU A 370 8.48 14.98 -2.46
N MET A 371 9.62 14.38 -2.79
CA MET A 371 10.46 14.83 -3.90
C MET A 371 9.71 14.78 -5.24
N VAL A 372 8.94 13.73 -5.48
CA VAL A 372 8.11 13.60 -6.69
C VAL A 372 6.90 14.53 -6.65
N GLN A 373 6.23 14.65 -5.49
CA GLN A 373 5.05 15.49 -5.31
C GLN A 373 5.35 16.97 -5.55
N TYR A 374 6.50 17.44 -5.05
CA TYR A 374 6.94 18.83 -5.20
C TYR A 374 7.73 19.09 -6.49
N GLY A 375 7.96 18.07 -7.32
CA GLY A 375 8.64 18.20 -8.60
C GLY A 375 10.15 18.42 -8.49
N TRP A 376 10.78 17.97 -7.40
CA TRP A 376 12.25 18.03 -7.21
C TRP A 376 12.99 16.85 -7.85
N ALA A 377 12.27 15.78 -8.19
CA ALA A 377 12.74 14.59 -8.88
C ALA A 377 11.81 14.22 -10.03
N GLY A 378 12.32 13.47 -11.02
CA GLY A 378 11.59 13.09 -12.22
C GLY A 378 12.14 13.74 -13.49
N SER A 379 11.57 13.36 -14.63
CA SER A 379 12.03 13.82 -15.93
C SER A 379 11.78 15.31 -16.18
N THR A 380 12.56 15.84 -17.10
CA THR A 380 12.44 17.21 -17.61
C THR A 380 12.39 17.17 -19.13
N GLY A 381 11.42 17.85 -19.73
CA GLY A 381 11.33 17.98 -21.19
C GLY A 381 11.00 16.68 -21.95
N VAL A 382 10.57 15.61 -21.26
CA VAL A 382 10.11 14.38 -21.91
C VAL A 382 8.64 14.58 -22.30
N THR A 383 8.42 14.75 -23.61
CA THR A 383 7.07 14.87 -24.17
C THR A 383 6.42 13.49 -24.32
N ARG A 384 5.09 13.49 -24.43
CA ARG A 384 4.32 12.28 -24.75
C ARG A 384 4.81 11.62 -26.04
N ASP A 385 4.91 12.37 -27.12
CA ASP A 385 5.31 11.82 -28.43
C ASP A 385 6.69 11.16 -28.38
N ARG A 386 7.60 11.70 -27.55
CA ARG A 386 8.95 11.14 -27.36
C ARG A 386 8.92 9.86 -26.54
N LEU A 387 8.02 9.78 -25.56
CA LEU A 387 7.76 8.54 -24.81
C LEU A 387 7.12 7.47 -25.71
N ASP A 388 6.12 7.84 -26.51
CA ASP A 388 5.43 6.93 -27.42
C ASP A 388 6.39 6.38 -28.49
N GLN A 389 7.25 7.23 -29.04
CA GLN A 389 8.32 6.83 -29.95
C GLN A 389 9.30 5.85 -29.27
N TRP A 390 9.78 6.19 -28.07
CA TRP A 390 10.69 5.33 -27.30
C TRP A 390 10.10 3.95 -27.03
N ILE A 391 8.84 3.91 -26.58
CA ILE A 391 8.13 2.66 -26.30
C ILE A 391 8.02 1.83 -27.59
N SER A 392 7.66 2.46 -28.70
CA SER A 392 7.51 1.78 -29.99
C SER A 392 8.84 1.16 -30.47
N GLU A 393 9.95 1.87 -30.32
CA GLU A 393 11.30 1.43 -30.73
C GLU A 393 11.84 0.28 -29.87
N ALA A 394 11.47 0.22 -28.59
CA ALA A 394 12.05 -0.71 -27.63
C ALA A 394 11.30 -2.05 -27.48
N THR A 395 10.28 -2.33 -28.30
CA THR A 395 9.36 -3.44 -28.08
C THR A 395 9.81 -4.81 -28.61
N ALA A 396 10.17 -5.73 -27.72
CA ALA A 396 9.98 -7.19 -27.84
C ALA A 396 10.11 -7.88 -26.45
N GLN A 397 9.03 -8.54 -25.95
CA GLN A 397 8.89 -9.50 -24.80
C GLN A 397 7.82 -9.14 -23.73
N ASN A 398 7.19 -10.19 -23.14
CA ASN A 398 5.93 -10.20 -22.35
C ASN A 398 6.01 -9.92 -20.83
N ARG A 399 5.53 -8.74 -20.36
CA ARG A 399 5.20 -8.44 -18.93
C ARG A 399 4.16 -7.29 -18.76
N SER A 400 3.86 -6.79 -17.55
CA SER A 400 2.78 -5.82 -17.25
C SER A 400 3.24 -4.63 -16.38
N VAL A 401 2.74 -3.40 -16.61
CA VAL A 401 3.14 -2.14 -15.92
C VAL A 401 1.92 -1.40 -15.42
N ILE A 402 2.03 -0.78 -14.24
CA ILE A 402 1.05 0.19 -13.75
C ILE A 402 1.41 1.58 -14.23
N ALA A 403 0.42 2.25 -14.83
CA ALA A 403 0.54 3.58 -15.37
C ALA A 403 -0.35 4.53 -14.56
N ALA A 404 0.21 5.61 -14.00
CA ALA A 404 -0.53 6.55 -13.15
C ALA A 404 -0.37 7.99 -13.64
N VAL A 405 -1.47 8.74 -13.72
CA VAL A 405 -1.51 10.14 -14.17
C VAL A 405 -2.18 11.01 -13.11
N TYR A 406 -1.39 11.90 -12.50
CA TYR A 406 -1.89 12.90 -11.55
C TYR A 406 -2.22 14.21 -12.26
N GLN A 407 -3.47 14.66 -12.13
CA GLN A 407 -3.98 15.94 -12.62
C GLN A 407 -4.41 16.82 -11.44
N PRO A 408 -3.71 17.92 -11.16
CA PRO A 408 -4.11 18.82 -10.10
C PRO A 408 -5.39 19.59 -10.47
N ARG A 409 -6.18 19.97 -9.46
CA ARG A 409 -7.28 20.92 -9.68
C ARG A 409 -6.73 22.23 -10.25
N VAL A 410 -7.40 22.81 -11.24
CA VAL A 410 -7.05 24.12 -11.81
C VAL A 410 -6.95 25.16 -10.69
N GLY A 411 -5.81 25.87 -10.62
CA GLY A 411 -5.52 26.88 -9.60
C GLY A 411 -5.11 26.36 -8.21
N SER A 412 -4.98 25.04 -8.03
CA SER A 412 -4.55 24.48 -6.73
C SER A 412 -3.10 24.78 -6.41
N ARG A 413 -2.84 25.28 -5.20
CA ARG A 413 -1.51 25.36 -4.62
C ARG A 413 -1.23 24.11 -3.80
N ILE A 414 0.05 23.76 -3.72
CA ILE A 414 0.52 22.71 -2.85
C ILE A 414 0.35 23.21 -1.41
N ALA A 415 -0.50 22.55 -0.63
CA ALA A 415 -0.65 22.84 0.78
C ALA A 415 0.46 22.12 1.56
N PRO A 416 1.18 22.81 2.47
CA PRO A 416 2.10 22.14 3.38
C PRO A 416 1.33 21.13 4.22
N ARG A 417 1.85 19.90 4.34
CA ARG A 417 1.31 18.91 5.27
C ARG A 417 1.63 19.36 6.69
N SER A 418 0.59 19.56 7.50
CA SER A 418 0.66 19.89 8.93
C SER A 418 1.00 18.68 9.78
#